data_AF-A0A0M7BVJ1-F1
#
_entry.id   AF-A0A0M7BVJ1-F1
#
_cell.length_a   1.000
_cell.length_b   1.000
_cell.length_c   1.000
_cell.angle_alpha   90.00
_cell.angle_beta   90.00
_cell.angle_gamma   90.00
#
_symmetry.space_group_name_H-M   'P 1'
#
loop_
_entity.id
_entity.type
_entity.pdbx_description
1 polymer ?
#
loop_
_entity_poly.entity_id
_entity_poly.type
_entity_poly.pdbx_seq_one_letter_code
_entity_poly.pdbx_strand_id
1 'polypeptide(L)' 'MPAKGFYLVQGDKTTCGGRIITGAEDHTLFGKPVAREQDGVTCGKFVGLYKVAGALLNKSNFC' A
#
# COMPACT_ATOMS: atom_id res chain seq x y z
N MET A 1 -23.28 7.03 6.27
CA MET A 1 -22.07 6.62 7.01
C MET A 1 -20.86 7.02 6.18
N PRO A 2 -19.90 7.82 6.69
CA PRO A 2 -18.70 8.15 5.92
C PRO A 2 -17.81 6.91 5.73
N ALA A 3 -17.14 6.79 4.59
CA ALA A 3 -16.19 5.71 4.34
C ALA A 3 -14.88 5.96 5.11
N LYS A 4 -14.34 4.91 5.75
CA LYS A 4 -13.06 4.98 6.47
C LYS A 4 -11.93 4.49 5.58
N GLY A 5 -10.99 5.37 5.24
CA GLY A 5 -9.75 5.03 4.56
C GLY A 5 -8.61 4.78 5.56
N PHE A 6 -7.65 3.95 5.16
CA PHE A 6 -6.40 3.71 5.90
C PHE A 6 -5.21 4.00 5.00
N TYR A 7 -4.18 4.62 5.56
CA TYR A 7 -2.89 4.76 4.89
C TYR A 7 -2.05 3.50 5.12
N LEU A 8 -1.41 3.03 4.06
CA LEU A 8 -0.48 1.91 4.10
C LEU A 8 0.95 2.44 4.11
N VAL A 9 1.80 1.85 4.94
CA VAL A 9 3.22 2.21 5.06
C VAL A 9 4.12 0.99 4.91
N GLN A 10 5.40 1.23 4.65
CA GLN A 10 6.41 0.18 4.57
C GLN A 10 6.42 -0.66 5.87
N GLY A 11 6.38 -1.97 5.68
CA GLY A 11 6.32 -2.96 6.76
C GLY A 11 4.91 -3.43 7.14
N ASP A 12 3.85 -2.82 6.61
CA ASP A 12 2.49 -3.29 6.86
C ASP A 12 2.27 -4.68 6.29
N LYS A 13 1.50 -5.50 7.03
CA LYS A 13 1.22 -6.89 6.65
C LYS A 13 0.19 -6.95 5.53
N THR A 14 0.48 -7.78 4.53
CA THR A 14 -0.48 -8.13 3.49
C THR A 14 -1.39 -9.25 3.98
N THR A 15 -2.62 -9.34 3.46
CA THR A 15 -3.56 -10.43 3.78
C THR A 15 -3.04 -11.82 3.36
N CYS A 16 -2.08 -11.86 2.44
CA CYS A 16 -1.38 -13.08 2.05
C CYS A 16 -0.29 -13.50 3.07
N GLY A 17 -0.13 -12.80 4.19
CA GLY A 17 0.89 -13.08 5.20
C GLY A 17 2.29 -12.57 4.85
N GLY A 18 2.43 -11.74 3.82
CA GLY A 18 3.67 -11.03 3.52
C GLY A 18 3.64 -9.59 4.04
N ARG A 19 4.44 -8.71 3.45
CA ARG A 19 4.54 -7.31 3.87
C ARG A 19 4.89 -6.36 2.74
N ILE A 20 4.60 -5.08 2.93
CA ILE A 20 5.06 -4.01 2.04
C ILE A 20 6.56 -3.80 2.26
N ILE A 21 7.34 -3.85 1.18
CA ILE A 21 8.81 -3.79 1.23
C ILE A 21 9.38 -2.49 0.68
N THR A 22 8.68 -1.78 -0.20
CA THR A 22 9.08 -0.45 -0.69
C THR A 22 7.99 0.58 -0.43
N GLY A 23 8.37 1.85 -0.43
CA GLY A 23 7.49 2.98 -0.25
C GLY A 23 8.11 4.26 -0.79
N ALA A 24 7.36 5.35 -0.71
CA ALA A 24 7.79 6.71 -1.02
C ALA A 24 8.76 7.22 0.06
N GLU A 25 10.06 7.28 -0.22
CA GLU A 25 11.06 7.85 0.72
C GLU A 25 10.90 9.36 0.91
N ASP A 26 10.35 10.03 -0.11
CA ASP A 26 10.01 11.46 -0.11
C ASP A 26 8.78 11.80 0.73
N HIS A 27 7.94 10.80 1.03
CA HIS A 27 6.71 10.97 1.81
C HIS A 27 6.61 9.91 2.90
N THR A 28 6.85 10.33 4.15
CA THR A 28 6.75 9.45 5.32
C THR A 28 5.52 9.76 6.17
N LEU A 29 4.81 8.72 6.61
CA LEU A 29 3.80 8.79 7.68
C LEU A 29 4.34 8.05 8.90
N PHE A 30 4.26 8.68 10.07
CA PHE A 30 4.76 8.11 11.32
C PHE A 30 6.24 7.64 11.23
N GLY A 31 7.05 8.36 10.45
CA GLY A 31 8.46 8.02 10.22
C GLY A 31 8.70 6.81 9.30
N LYS A 32 7.65 6.32 8.63
CA LYS A 32 7.73 5.20 7.67
C LYS A 32 7.35 5.67 6.27
N PRO A 33 8.06 5.21 5.22
CA PRO A 33 7.69 5.48 3.82
C PRO A 33 6.25 5.05 3.53
N VAL A 34 5.46 5.91 2.89
CA VAL A 34 4.08 5.61 2.51
C VAL A 34 4.06 4.70 1.28
N ALA A 35 3.21 3.68 1.28
CA ALA A 35 3.04 2.79 0.14
C ALA A 35 2.20 3.46 -0.97
N ARG A 36 2.66 3.36 -2.21
CA ARG A 36 2.03 3.88 -3.43
C ARG A 36 1.72 2.74 -4.40
N GLU A 37 1.02 3.06 -5.49
CA GLU A 37 0.93 2.15 -6.63
C GLU A 37 2.34 1.75 -7.08
N GLN A 38 2.48 0.51 -7.53
CA GLN A 38 3.71 -0.10 -8.02
C GLN A 38 4.77 -0.43 -6.95
N ASP A 39 4.55 -0.04 -5.69
CA ASP A 39 5.43 -0.44 -4.61
C ASP A 39 5.43 -1.96 -4.41
N GLY A 40 6.62 -2.47 -4.11
CA GLY A 40 6.89 -3.86 -3.87
C GLY A 40 6.21 -4.37 -2.61
N VAL A 41 5.57 -5.52 -2.73
CA VAL A 41 4.98 -6.27 -1.62
C VAL A 41 5.33 -7.74 -1.75
N THR A 42 5.37 -8.44 -0.62
CA THR A 42 5.55 -9.89 -0.59
C THR A 42 4.25 -10.60 -0.23
N CYS A 43 4.17 -11.87 -0.62
CA CYS A 43 3.14 -12.81 -0.23
C CYS A 43 3.79 -13.85 0.70
N GLY A 44 3.14 -14.23 1.80
CA GLY A 44 3.62 -15.32 2.64
C GLY A 44 3.32 -16.71 2.06
N LYS A 45 2.35 -16.78 1.13
CA LYS A 45 1.89 -18.03 0.51
C LYS A 45 2.59 -18.39 -0.79
N PHE A 46 3.02 -17.38 -1.55
CA PHE A 46 3.62 -17.54 -2.86
C PHE A 46 4.97 -16.84 -2.89
N VAL A 47 6.00 -17.54 -3.36
CA VAL A 47 7.33 -16.97 -3.52
C VAL A 47 7.31 -16.04 -4.73
N GLY A 48 7.54 -14.76 -4.50
CA GLY A 48 7.51 -13.75 -5.55
C GLY A 48 7.46 -12.34 -5.01
N LEU A 49 7.81 -11.40 -5.87
CA LEU A 49 7.76 -9.98 -5.61
C LEU A 49 6.57 -9.42 -6.37
N TYR A 50 5.58 -8.95 -5.62
CA TYR A 50 4.32 -8.43 -6.14
C TYR A 50 4.33 -6.90 -6.05
N LYS A 51 3.41 -6.26 -6.75
CA LYS A 51 3.27 -4.80 -6.75
C LYS A 51 1.88 -4.39 -6.31
N VAL A 52 1.78 -3.26 -5.62
CA VAL A 52 0.49 -2.62 -5.33
C VAL A 52 -0.16 -2.23 -6.66
N ALA A 53 -1.34 -2.81 -6.95
CA ALA A 53 -2.01 -2.65 -8.24
C ALA A 53 -2.77 -1.32 -8.39
N GLY A 54 -3.04 -0.61 -7.29
CA GLY A 54 -3.83 0.61 -7.32
C GLY A 54 -4.07 1.18 -5.93
N ALA A 55 -4.48 2.44 -5.88
CA ALA A 55 -4.90 3.15 -4.66
C ALA A 55 -6.38 3.53 -4.74
N LEU A 56 -6.97 3.87 -3.60
CA LEU A 56 -8.30 4.47 -3.57
C LEU A 56 -8.22 5.88 -4.17
N LEU A 57 -8.66 6.00 -5.42
CA LEU A 57 -8.89 7.29 -6.05
C LEU A 57 -10.14 7.90 -5.43
N ASN A 58 -10.07 9.15 -4.97
CA ASN A 58 -11.24 9.90 -4.58
C ASN A 58 -12.14 10.10 -5.83
N LYS A 59 -13.15 9.24 -6.01
CA LYS A 59 -14.16 9.35 -7.07
C LYS A 59 -15.19 10.45 -6.77
N SER A 60 -14.74 11.67 -6.52
CA SER A 60 -15.65 12.81 -6.38
C SER A 60 -16.05 13.43 -7.73
N ASN A 61 -15.31 13.18 -8.83
CA ASN A 61 -15.60 13.76 -10.16
C ASN A 61 -15.19 12.82 -11.31
N PHE A 62 -15.78 11.63 -11.41
CA PHE A 62 -15.85 10.96 -12.71
C PHE A 62 -17.16 11.43 -13.35
N CYS A 63 -17.04 12.39 -14.28
CA CYS A 63 -18.15 12.93 -15.07
C CYS A 63 -18.89 11.84 -15.83
#